data_AF-A0A2E0HXV3-F1
#
_entry.id   AF-A0A2E0HXV3-F1
#
_cell.length_a   1.000
_cell.length_b   1.000
_cell.length_c   1.000
_cell.angle_alpha   90.00
_cell.angle_beta   90.00
_cell.angle_gamma   90.00
#
_symmetry.space_group_name_H-M   'P 1'
#
loop_
_entity.id
_entity.type
_entity.pdbx_description
1 polymer ?
#
loop_
_entity_poly.entity_id
_entity_poly.type
_entity_poly.pdbx_seq_one_letter_code
_entity_poly.pdbx_strand_id
1 'polypeptide(L)'
;MMYKIKYLIFLMILFSCSSEPKSGWDKYLFSDDIMSAEEFIDQDLLSTHITKLSSDEFQGRKPATPGGKKTVKYLIDSFQEI
;
A
#
# COMPACT_ATOMS: atom_id res chain seq x y z
N MET A 1 20.12 37.91 31.48
CA MET A 1 19.96 36.52 31.97
C MET A 1 18.59 35.92 31.64
N MET A 2 17.47 36.63 31.87
CA MET A 2 16.11 36.15 31.58
C MET A 2 15.83 35.76 30.12
N TYR A 3 16.43 36.46 29.13
CA TYR A 3 16.24 36.11 27.71
C TYR A 3 16.92 34.79 27.34
N LYS A 4 18.08 34.46 27.92
CA LYS A 4 18.76 33.17 27.71
C LYS A 4 17.94 32.00 28.28
N ILE A 5 17.29 32.20 29.42
CA ILE A 5 16.36 31.22 30.02
C ILE A 5 15.13 31.01 29.13
N LYS A 6 14.58 32.07 28.52
CA LYS A 6 13.48 31.94 27.54
C LYS A 6 13.89 31.16 26.29
N TYR A 7 15.08 31.40 25.75
CA TYR A 7 15.61 30.62 24.62
C TYR A 7 15.88 29.16 24.98
N LEU A 8 16.35 28.90 26.19
CA LEU A 8 16.58 27.53 26.69
C LEU A 8 15.26 26.75 26.85
N ILE A 9 14.20 27.40 27.35
CA ILE A 9 12.87 26.80 27.48
C ILE A 9 12.25 26.55 26.09
N PHE A 10 12.42 27.48 25.15
CA PHE A 10 11.94 27.31 23.77
C PHE A 10 12.64 26.15 23.04
N LEU A 11 13.94 25.97 23.28
CA LEU A 11 14.73 24.87 22.69
C LEU A 11 14.33 23.48 23.22
N MET A 12 13.94 23.38 24.50
CA MET A 12 13.47 22.10 25.07
C MET A 12 12.12 21.63 24.50
N ILE A 13 11.26 22.56 24.05
CA ILE A 13 9.96 22.21 23.45
C ILE A 13 10.14 21.55 22.08
N LEU A 14 11.21 21.88 21.34
CA LEU A 14 11.47 21.35 20.00
C LEU A 14 12.07 19.94 19.98
N PHE A 15 12.55 19.42 21.13
CA PHE A 15 13.10 18.06 21.25
C PHE A 15 12.12 17.04 21.84
N SER A 16 10.88 17.44 22.16
CA SER A 16 9.86 16.56 22.72
C SER A 16 9.17 15.70 21.67
N CYS A 17 9.92 15.15 20.70
CA CYS A 17 9.42 14.09 19.84
C CYS A 17 9.46 12.79 20.64
N SER A 18 8.32 12.36 21.19
CA SER A 18 8.19 11.04 21.83
C SER A 18 8.40 9.96 20.77
N SER A 19 9.49 9.20 20.89
CA SER A 19 9.80 8.04 20.04
C SER A 19 9.22 6.75 20.64
N GLU A 20 7.98 6.77 21.13
CA GLU A 20 7.34 5.55 21.58
C GLU A 20 7.38 4.53 20.43
N PRO A 21 7.95 3.33 20.64
CA PRO A 21 7.97 2.32 19.61
C PRO A 21 6.52 2.02 19.27
N LYS A 22 6.15 2.26 18.02
CA LYS A 22 4.78 2.08 17.56
C LYS A 22 4.35 0.64 17.85
N SER A 23 3.52 0.47 18.87
CA SER A 23 3.09 -0.85 19.33
C SER A 23 1.90 -1.28 18.49
N GLY A 24 2.15 -2.08 17.46
CA GLY A 24 1.13 -2.54 16.52
C GLY A 24 1.73 -3.34 15.38
N TRP A 25 1.24 -3.09 14.16
CA TRP A 25 1.70 -3.75 12.93
C TRP A 25 3.19 -3.50 12.65
N ASP A 26 3.78 -2.43 13.18
CA ASP A 26 5.22 -2.12 13.02
C ASP A 26 6.13 -3.24 13.57
N LYS A 27 5.64 -4.07 14.49
CA LYS A 27 6.37 -5.27 14.95
C LYS A 27 6.66 -6.26 13.80
N TYR A 28 5.78 -6.32 12.80
CA TYR A 28 5.85 -7.25 11.67
C TYR A 28 6.33 -6.59 10.38
N LEU A 29 6.55 -5.27 10.38
CA LEU A 29 6.92 -4.53 9.16
C LEU A 29 8.21 -5.04 8.50
N PHE A 30 9.07 -5.69 9.29
CA PHE A 30 10.34 -6.25 8.84
C PHE A 30 10.47 -7.75 9.13
N SER A 31 9.35 -8.47 9.26
CA SER A 31 9.43 -9.93 9.35
C SER A 31 9.78 -10.53 7.98
N ASP A 32 10.45 -11.68 8.00
CA ASP A 32 10.99 -12.33 6.80
C ASP A 32 9.90 -12.60 5.74
N ASP A 33 8.68 -12.93 6.18
CA ASP A 33 7.52 -13.17 5.30
C ASP A 33 7.06 -11.90 4.58
N ILE A 34 7.04 -10.75 5.27
CA ILE A 34 6.68 -9.46 4.67
C ILE A 34 7.76 -9.00 3.69
N MET A 35 9.04 -9.10 4.08
CA MET A 35 10.15 -8.74 3.21
C MET A 35 10.15 -9.61 1.94
N SER A 36 9.94 -10.92 2.09
CA SER A 36 9.83 -11.84 0.96
C SER A 36 8.65 -11.49 0.07
N ALA A 37 7.48 -11.15 0.64
CA ALA A 37 6.31 -10.77 -0.13
C ALA A 37 6.50 -9.45 -0.90
N GLU A 38 7.18 -8.47 -0.32
CA GLU A 38 7.49 -7.18 -0.95
C GLU A 38 8.26 -7.37 -2.27
N GLU A 39 9.22 -8.30 -2.31
CA GLU A 39 10.02 -8.60 -3.51
C GLU A 39 9.18 -9.05 -4.72
N PHE A 40 7.97 -9.59 -4.50
CA PHE A 40 7.07 -10.04 -5.56
C PHE A 40 6.00 -9.00 -5.94
N ILE A 41 5.87 -7.90 -5.20
CA ILE A 41 4.91 -6.83 -5.54
C ILE A 41 5.50 -5.99 -6.68
N ASP A 42 4.97 -6.21 -7.88
CA ASP A 42 5.41 -5.51 -9.09
C ASP A 42 4.43 -4.42 -9.53
N GLN A 43 4.94 -3.20 -9.72
CA GLN A 43 4.13 -2.05 -10.13
C GLN A 43 3.58 -2.20 -11.55
N ASP A 44 4.35 -2.79 -12.46
CA ASP A 44 3.97 -2.94 -13.86
C ASP A 44 2.87 -4.00 -14.01
N LEU A 45 2.94 -5.08 -13.24
CA LEU A 45 1.91 -6.12 -13.14
C LEU A 45 0.60 -5.52 -12.63
N LEU A 46 0.65 -4.71 -11.56
CA LEU A 46 -0.52 -4.02 -11.03
C LEU A 46 -1.15 -3.09 -12.10
N SER A 47 -0.32 -2.27 -12.76
CA SER A 47 -0.75 -1.36 -13.82
C SER A 47 -1.39 -2.10 -14.99
N THR A 48 -0.82 -3.25 -15.37
CA THR A 48 -1.32 -4.12 -16.45
C THR A 48 -2.73 -4.61 -16.15
N HIS A 49 -2.96 -5.15 -14.96
CA HIS A 49 -4.28 -5.65 -14.57
C HIS A 49 -5.32 -4.52 -14.44
N ILE A 50 -4.95 -3.37 -13.86
CA ILE A 50 -5.85 -2.22 -13.74
C ILE A 50 -6.26 -1.70 -15.12
N THR A 51 -5.28 -1.49 -16.01
CA THR A 51 -5.53 -0.99 -17.37
C THR A 51 -6.42 -1.95 -18.15
N LYS A 52 -6.16 -3.26 -18.09
CA LYS A 52 -6.97 -4.26 -18.78
C LYS A 52 -8.40 -4.29 -18.26
N LEU A 53 -8.59 -4.42 -16.94
CA LEU A 53 -9.91 -4.54 -16.31
C LEU A 53 -10.76 -3.26 -16.36
N SER A 54 -10.14 -2.10 -16.55
CA SER A 54 -10.84 -0.81 -16.72
C SER A 54 -11.11 -0.45 -18.18
N SER A 55 -10.62 -1.24 -19.14
CA SER A 55 -10.80 -0.97 -20.57
C SER A 55 -12.24 -1.15 -21.06
N ASP A 56 -12.56 -0.47 -22.15
CA ASP A 56 -13.86 -0.56 -22.84
C ASP A 56 -14.19 -1.98 -23.33
N GLU A 57 -13.20 -2.87 -23.47
CA GLU A 57 -13.40 -4.28 -23.82
C GLU A 57 -14.37 -4.98 -22.87
N PHE A 58 -14.33 -4.59 -21.59
CA PHE A 58 -15.16 -5.17 -20.55
C PHE A 58 -16.54 -4.52 -20.48
N GLN A 59 -16.75 -3.30 -20.97
CA GLN A 59 -18.10 -2.66 -21.03
C GLN A 59 -18.83 -2.65 -19.66
N GLY A 60 -18.08 -2.64 -18.55
CA GLY A 60 -18.62 -2.81 -17.19
C GLY A 60 -18.51 -4.24 -16.64
N ARG A 61 -18.76 -4.39 -15.33
CA ARG A 61 -18.42 -5.63 -14.60
C ARG A 61 -19.55 -6.13 -13.70
N LYS A 62 -20.79 -5.74 -13.99
CA LYS A 62 -21.96 -6.20 -13.23
C LYS A 62 -22.14 -7.72 -13.42
N PRO A 63 -22.57 -8.47 -12.39
CA PRO A 63 -22.80 -9.90 -12.50
C PRO A 63 -23.69 -10.29 -13.70
N ALA A 64 -23.41 -11.44 -14.30
CA ALA A 64 -24.11 -12.02 -15.47
C ALA A 64 -24.12 -11.18 -16.77
N THR A 65 -23.46 -10.02 -16.82
CA THR A 65 -23.26 -9.26 -18.07
C THR A 65 -22.16 -9.87 -18.94
N PRO A 66 -22.09 -9.55 -20.26
CA PRO A 66 -20.97 -9.95 -21.10
C PRO A 66 -19.62 -9.52 -20.52
N GLY A 67 -19.53 -8.30 -20.01
CA GLY A 67 -18.36 -7.76 -19.33
C GLY A 67 -17.97 -8.49 -18.05
N GLY A 68 -18.96 -8.81 -17.21
CA GLY A 68 -18.77 -9.64 -16.03
C GLY A 68 -18.21 -11.02 -16.37
N LYS A 69 -18.74 -11.68 -17.42
CA LYS A 69 -18.23 -12.97 -17.89
C LYS A 69 -16.78 -12.88 -18.37
N LYS A 70 -16.41 -11.84 -19.12
CA LYS A 70 -15.02 -11.57 -19.51
C LYS A 70 -14.12 -11.34 -18.31
N THR A 71 -14.59 -10.58 -17.31
CA THR A 71 -13.85 -10.32 -16.07
C THR A 71 -13.52 -11.62 -15.35
N VAL A 72 -14.51 -12.49 -15.17
CA VAL A 72 -14.31 -13.79 -14.51
C VAL A 72 -13.29 -14.64 -15.27
N LYS A 73 -13.43 -14.73 -16.61
CA LYS A 73 -12.45 -15.47 -17.43
C LYS A 73 -11.04 -14.90 -17.28
N TYR A 74 -10.87 -13.59 -17.40
CA TYR A 74 -9.57 -12.95 -17.28
C TYR A 74 -8.90 -13.24 -15.94
N LEU A 75 -9.64 -13.18 -14.84
CA LEU A 75 -9.11 -13.49 -13.51
C LEU A 75 -8.69 -14.96 -13.40
N ILE A 76 -9.53 -15.89 -13.87
CA ILE A 76 -9.19 -17.32 -13.88
C ILE A 76 -7.91 -17.56 -14.67
N ASP A 77 -7.85 -17.04 -15.91
CA ASP A 77 -6.69 -17.22 -16.78
C ASP A 77 -5.42 -16.61 -16.12
N SER A 78 -5.52 -15.39 -15.57
CA SER A 78 -4.37 -14.70 -14.94
C SER A 78 -3.83 -15.44 -13.72
N PHE A 79 -4.69 -16.03 -12.88
CA PHE A 79 -4.26 -16.79 -11.71
C PHE A 79 -3.73 -18.18 -12.05
N GLN A 80 -4.06 -18.72 -13.23
CA GLN A 80 -3.52 -20.01 -13.71
C GLN A 80 -2.14 -19.86 -14.35
N GLU A 81 -1.76 -18.64 -14.76
CA GLU A 81 -0.47 -18.32 -15.35
C GLU A 81 0.64 -18.06 -14.30
N ILE A 82 0.27 -17.98 -13.01
CA ILE A 82 1.18 -17.88 -11.85
C ILE A 82 1.58 -19.28 -11.38
#